data_AF-A0A2Z2N239-F1
#
_entry.id   AF-A0A2Z2N239-F1
#
_cell.length_a   1.000
_cell.length_b   1.000
_cell.length_c   1.000
_cell.angle_alpha   90.00
_cell.angle_beta   90.00
_cell.angle_gamma   90.00
#
_symmetry.space_group_name_H-M   'P 1'
#
loop_
_entity.id
_entity.type
_entity.pdbx_description
1 polymer ?
#
loop_
_entity_poly.entity_id
_entity_poly.type
_entity_poly.pdbx_seq_one_letter_code
_entity_poly.pdbx_strand_id
1 'polypeptide(L)'
;MGFLFINVPEGTGITVAGVGSYEGPVALELSPGRYTVEIRKGVEIVAEVFVTQNNVTVLHIDPGIIKTAVSGDGVVSVKAVLNESANYSREKLNPPFNPFFFPGGCGGGFPYINISKPYPMSLLVRGREEIYLILNGTFMHLGDDEGKACVSYVVVYPGRGEHLETVENATYLVPWARLEVSSKPEGLTVYINGGYSRYILYTPIGLYVPAIPHDVYNATARGFHRVIQIPVIHRLENHRVGVADGNYLVESIVKVSPSGNYSVNVDMDKVKLALRVERTSVEEFPIAMKHLVKKAPAEKSIELNGDCTVSLESMTEDVPIAALVRLSHKIEFVL
;
A
#
# COMPACT_ATOMS: atom_id res chain seq x y z
N MET A 1 -18.15 -9.29 -27.22
CA MET A 1 -18.22 -9.79 -25.83
C MET A 1 -16.93 -10.51 -25.49
N GLY A 2 -16.54 -10.52 -24.22
CA GLY A 2 -15.46 -11.33 -23.67
C GLY A 2 -15.95 -12.12 -22.47
N PHE A 3 -15.17 -13.09 -22.01
CA PHE A 3 -15.53 -13.91 -20.86
C PHE A 3 -14.45 -13.80 -19.78
N LEU A 4 -14.89 -13.72 -18.52
CA LEU A 4 -14.04 -13.82 -17.34
C LEU A 4 -14.45 -15.07 -16.57
N PHE A 5 -13.57 -16.06 -16.50
CA PHE A 5 -13.71 -17.22 -15.65
C PHE A 5 -12.84 -17.04 -14.41
N ILE A 6 -13.45 -17.03 -13.23
CA ILE A 6 -12.77 -16.88 -11.95
C ILE A 6 -12.72 -18.27 -11.31
N ASN A 7 -11.55 -18.89 -11.40
CA ASN A 7 -11.29 -20.23 -10.89
C ASN A 7 -10.74 -20.14 -9.47
N VAL A 8 -11.61 -20.40 -8.50
CA VAL A 8 -11.35 -20.37 -7.05
C VAL A 8 -11.92 -21.63 -6.39
N PRO A 9 -11.51 -21.99 -5.16
CA PRO A 9 -12.17 -23.04 -4.40
C PRO A 9 -13.68 -22.78 -4.26
N GLU A 10 -14.48 -23.85 -4.35
CA GLU A 10 -15.94 -23.78 -4.19
C GLU A 10 -16.34 -23.09 -2.88
N GLY A 11 -17.44 -22.32 -2.92
CA GLY A 11 -17.94 -21.58 -1.76
C GLY A 11 -17.11 -20.34 -1.41
N THR A 12 -16.21 -19.90 -2.29
CA THR A 12 -15.46 -18.66 -2.07
C THR A 12 -16.26 -17.46 -2.57
N GLY A 13 -16.53 -16.51 -1.67
CA GLY A 13 -17.16 -15.24 -2.04
C GLY A 13 -16.24 -14.37 -2.89
N ILE A 14 -16.75 -13.92 -4.02
CA ILE A 14 -16.07 -13.08 -5.01
C ILE A 14 -16.87 -11.80 -5.18
N THR A 15 -16.20 -10.66 -5.20
CA THR A 15 -16.80 -9.38 -5.63
C THR A 15 -16.09 -8.90 -6.88
N VAL A 16 -16.84 -8.57 -7.92
CA VAL A 16 -16.34 -7.94 -9.14
C VAL A 16 -16.84 -6.51 -9.17
N ALA A 17 -15.93 -5.54 -9.04
CA ALA A 17 -16.27 -4.13 -8.94
C ALA A 17 -17.11 -3.68 -10.15
N GLY A 18 -18.23 -3.00 -9.87
CA GLY A 18 -19.18 -2.54 -10.90
C GLY A 18 -20.06 -3.62 -11.52
N VAL A 19 -19.85 -4.91 -11.20
CA VAL A 19 -20.60 -6.03 -11.81
C VAL A 19 -21.49 -6.73 -10.78
N GLY A 20 -20.95 -7.12 -9.62
CA GLY A 20 -21.72 -7.83 -8.60
C GLY A 20 -20.89 -8.71 -7.68
N SER A 21 -21.57 -9.45 -6.80
CA SER A 21 -20.95 -10.46 -5.93
C SER A 21 -21.47 -11.86 -6.25
N TYR A 22 -20.57 -12.84 -6.18
CA TYR A 22 -20.80 -14.21 -6.63
C TYR A 22 -20.15 -15.20 -5.67
N GLU A 23 -20.62 -16.43 -5.73
CA GLU A 23 -19.94 -17.58 -5.13
C GLU A 23 -19.16 -18.30 -6.25
N GLY A 24 -17.89 -18.57 -6.01
CA GLY A 24 -17.01 -19.20 -6.98
C GLY A 24 -17.04 -20.73 -6.96
N PRO A 25 -16.50 -21.38 -8.01
CA PRO A 25 -16.00 -20.78 -9.26
C PRO A 25 -17.15 -20.19 -10.11
N VAL A 26 -16.86 -19.15 -10.90
CA VAL A 26 -17.90 -18.44 -11.69
C VAL A 26 -17.40 -18.03 -13.07
N ALA A 27 -18.27 -18.13 -14.07
CA ALA A 27 -18.06 -17.60 -15.42
C ALA A 27 -18.98 -16.39 -15.66
N LEU A 28 -18.40 -15.28 -16.10
CA LEU A 28 -19.10 -14.03 -16.38
C LEU A 28 -18.91 -13.64 -17.83
N GLU A 29 -20.01 -13.31 -18.50
CA GLU A 29 -20.00 -12.65 -19.80
C GLU A 29 -19.93 -11.14 -19.59
N LEU A 30 -18.86 -10.52 -20.06
CA LEU A 30 -18.53 -9.12 -19.78
C LEU A 30 -18.17 -8.36 -21.06
N SER A 31 -18.43 -7.07 -21.06
CA SER A 31 -17.90 -6.17 -22.08
C SER A 31 -16.37 -6.13 -22.00
N PRO A 32 -15.63 -5.99 -23.12
CA PRO A 32 -14.19 -5.82 -23.07
C PRO A 32 -13.82 -4.60 -22.20
N GLY A 33 -12.81 -4.75 -21.34
CA GLY A 33 -12.46 -3.71 -20.38
C GLY A 33 -11.63 -4.21 -19.20
N ARG A 34 -11.38 -3.31 -18.25
CA ARG A 34 -10.65 -3.59 -17.01
C ARG A 34 -11.65 -3.90 -15.89
N TYR A 35 -11.39 -4.97 -15.15
CA TYR A 35 -12.23 -5.40 -14.04
C TYR A 35 -11.37 -5.66 -12.81
N THR A 36 -11.90 -5.30 -11.63
CA THR A 36 -11.28 -5.59 -10.34
C THR A 36 -12.05 -6.71 -9.66
N VAL A 37 -11.36 -7.81 -9.38
CA VAL A 37 -11.87 -8.96 -8.64
C VAL A 37 -11.30 -8.92 -7.22
N GLU A 38 -12.19 -8.96 -6.23
CA GLU A 38 -11.85 -8.95 -4.81
C GLU A 38 -12.30 -10.25 -4.13
N ILE A 39 -11.42 -10.82 -3.29
CA ILE A 39 -11.72 -11.94 -2.40
C ILE A 39 -11.20 -11.61 -1.01
N ARG A 40 -12.03 -11.86 0.01
CA ARG A 40 -11.68 -11.66 1.43
C ARG A 40 -11.95 -12.93 2.22
N LYS A 41 -10.97 -13.84 2.25
CA LYS A 41 -11.10 -15.14 2.94
C LYS A 41 -9.77 -15.52 3.59
N GLY A 42 -9.54 -15.06 4.82
CA GLY A 42 -8.28 -15.26 5.57
C GLY A 42 -7.08 -14.46 5.02
N VAL A 43 -7.08 -14.15 3.73
CA VAL A 43 -6.20 -13.21 3.04
C VAL A 43 -7.09 -12.29 2.19
N GLU A 44 -6.64 -11.06 1.98
CA GLU A 44 -7.25 -10.16 1.00
C GLU A 44 -6.59 -10.36 -0.37
N ILE A 45 -7.36 -10.50 -1.42
CA ILE A 45 -6.86 -10.63 -2.79
C ILE A 45 -7.55 -9.60 -3.65
N VAL A 46 -6.76 -8.85 -4.41
CA VAL A 46 -7.25 -7.88 -5.39
C VAL A 46 -6.58 -8.16 -6.73
N ALA A 47 -7.36 -8.51 -7.74
CA ALA A 47 -6.87 -8.79 -9.08
C ALA A 47 -7.51 -7.83 -10.08
N GLU A 48 -6.71 -6.97 -10.68
CA GLU A 48 -7.11 -6.07 -11.76
C GLU A 48 -6.73 -6.70 -13.10
N VAL A 49 -7.76 -7.19 -13.80
CA VAL A 49 -7.61 -7.99 -15.01
C VAL A 49 -8.25 -7.33 -16.22
N PHE A 50 -7.72 -7.62 -17.40
CA PHE A 50 -8.28 -7.17 -18.68
C PHE A 50 -9.04 -8.28 -19.39
N VAL A 51 -10.33 -8.05 -19.62
CA VAL A 51 -11.18 -8.89 -20.47
C VAL A 51 -11.09 -8.36 -21.89
N THR A 52 -10.74 -9.23 -22.84
CA THR A 52 -10.61 -8.89 -24.26
C THR A 52 -11.74 -9.53 -25.08
N GLN A 53 -12.03 -8.94 -26.24
CA GLN A 53 -13.06 -9.46 -27.13
C GLN A 53 -12.63 -10.82 -27.71
N ASN A 54 -13.59 -11.75 -27.84
CA ASN A 54 -13.39 -13.09 -28.42
C ASN A 54 -12.38 -13.98 -27.68
N ASN A 55 -12.01 -13.61 -26.45
CA ASN A 55 -11.13 -14.40 -25.59
C ASN A 55 -11.84 -14.76 -24.28
N VAL A 56 -11.45 -15.90 -23.72
CA VAL A 56 -11.73 -16.29 -22.35
C VAL A 56 -10.51 -15.90 -21.51
N THR A 57 -10.74 -15.02 -20.53
CA THR A 57 -9.76 -14.66 -19.52
C THR A 57 -10.01 -15.54 -18.31
N VAL A 58 -9.06 -16.41 -17.97
CA VAL A 58 -9.14 -17.28 -16.80
C VAL A 58 -8.26 -16.71 -15.71
N LEU A 59 -8.88 -16.30 -14.61
CA LEU A 59 -8.21 -15.85 -13.40
C LEU A 59 -8.19 -17.00 -12.39
N HIS A 60 -7.01 -17.58 -12.18
CA HIS A 60 -6.78 -18.59 -11.16
C HIS A 60 -6.44 -17.92 -9.83
N ILE A 61 -7.15 -18.30 -8.76
CA ILE A 61 -6.90 -17.78 -7.42
C ILE A 61 -6.98 -18.91 -6.39
N ASP A 62 -5.89 -19.16 -5.68
CA ASP A 62 -5.84 -20.04 -4.52
C ASP A 62 -5.45 -19.24 -3.24
N PRO A 63 -6.45 -18.82 -2.43
CA PRO A 63 -6.19 -18.10 -1.19
C PRO A 63 -5.39 -18.91 -0.16
N GLY A 64 -5.49 -20.24 -0.20
CA GLY A 64 -4.77 -21.13 0.71
C GLY A 64 -3.27 -21.09 0.46
N ILE A 65 -2.86 -21.21 -0.81
CA ILE A 65 -1.45 -21.10 -1.18
C ILE A 65 -0.91 -19.70 -0.87
N ILE A 66 -1.65 -18.64 -1.20
CA ILE A 66 -1.24 -17.24 -0.92
C ILE A 66 -1.03 -17.02 0.59
N LYS A 67 -1.90 -17.57 1.43
CA LYS A 67 -1.75 -17.49 2.89
C LYS A 67 -0.43 -18.11 3.37
N THR A 68 -0.03 -19.23 2.78
CA THR A 68 1.22 -19.93 3.12
C THR A 68 2.46 -19.38 2.40
N ALA A 69 2.27 -18.50 1.43
CA ALA A 69 3.35 -17.85 0.71
C ALA A 69 3.98 -16.71 1.52
N VAL A 70 3.28 -16.21 2.54
CA VAL A 70 3.80 -15.20 3.46
C VAL A 70 3.97 -15.81 4.84
N SER A 71 5.13 -15.59 5.44
CA SER A 71 5.44 -16.03 6.80
C SER A 71 6.28 -14.98 7.51
N GLY A 72 6.36 -15.08 8.83
CA GLY A 72 7.21 -14.23 9.64
C GLY A 72 6.54 -13.73 10.90
N ASP A 73 7.36 -13.26 11.83
CA ASP A 73 6.93 -12.85 13.15
C ASP A 73 6.19 -11.51 13.10
N GLY A 74 5.06 -11.44 13.81
CA GLY A 74 4.25 -10.22 13.89
C GLY A 74 3.36 -9.95 12.67
N VAL A 75 3.39 -10.78 11.62
CA VAL A 75 2.46 -10.63 10.48
C VAL A 75 1.02 -10.89 10.93
N VAL A 76 0.17 -9.86 10.86
CA VAL A 76 -1.24 -9.93 11.30
C VAL A 76 -2.24 -10.00 10.14
N SER A 77 -1.87 -9.52 8.97
CA SER A 77 -2.72 -9.58 7.78
C SER A 77 -1.90 -9.56 6.51
N VAL A 78 -2.41 -10.22 5.47
CA VAL A 78 -1.79 -10.32 4.16
C VAL A 78 -2.80 -9.92 3.09
N LYS A 79 -2.32 -9.11 2.14
CA LYS A 79 -3.03 -8.72 0.93
C LYS A 79 -2.17 -9.04 -0.30
N ALA A 80 -2.68 -9.86 -1.20
CA ALA A 80 -2.05 -10.12 -2.49
C ALA A 80 -2.74 -9.32 -3.58
N VAL A 81 -1.94 -8.68 -4.43
CA VAL A 81 -2.41 -7.82 -5.52
C VAL A 81 -1.80 -8.32 -6.82
N LEU A 82 -2.66 -8.52 -7.82
CA LEU A 82 -2.27 -8.66 -9.22
C LEU A 82 -2.85 -7.45 -9.96
N ASN A 83 -2.01 -6.67 -10.62
CA ASN A 83 -2.46 -5.57 -11.46
C ASN A 83 -1.76 -5.62 -12.82
N GLU A 84 -2.46 -6.10 -13.85
CA GLU A 84 -1.89 -6.26 -15.18
C GLU A 84 -1.40 -4.94 -15.82
N SER A 85 -1.85 -3.78 -15.32
CA SER A 85 -1.37 -2.47 -15.80
C SER A 85 -0.13 -1.98 -15.05
N ALA A 86 0.14 -2.53 -13.88
CA ALA A 86 1.25 -2.10 -13.05
C ALA A 86 2.54 -2.76 -13.49
N ASN A 87 3.64 -2.05 -13.24
CA ASN A 87 4.96 -2.65 -13.27
C ASN A 87 5.76 -2.15 -12.06
N TYR A 88 5.77 -2.98 -11.03
CA TYR A 88 6.52 -2.81 -9.79
C TYR A 88 7.98 -3.30 -9.91
N SER A 89 8.44 -3.69 -11.11
CA SER A 89 9.77 -4.28 -11.32
C SER A 89 10.93 -3.27 -11.22
N ARG A 90 12.10 -3.85 -10.98
CA ARG A 90 13.42 -3.22 -10.87
C ARG A 90 13.81 -2.34 -12.07
N GLU A 91 13.37 -2.69 -13.27
CA GLU A 91 13.93 -2.17 -14.53
C GLU A 91 13.39 -0.79 -14.92
N LYS A 92 12.23 -0.39 -14.39
CA LYS A 92 11.61 0.91 -14.75
C LYS A 92 12.02 2.07 -13.85
N LEU A 93 12.64 1.79 -12.71
CA LEU A 93 12.82 2.79 -11.67
C LEU A 93 14.28 3.14 -11.40
N ASN A 94 15.22 2.62 -12.21
CA ASN A 94 16.68 2.80 -12.16
C ASN A 94 17.08 4.02 -11.32
N PRO A 95 17.17 3.88 -9.98
CA PRO A 95 17.22 5.04 -9.14
C PRO A 95 18.54 5.73 -9.46
N PRO A 96 18.54 7.04 -9.75
CA PRO A 96 19.74 7.75 -10.21
C PRO A 96 20.85 7.76 -9.14
N PHE A 97 20.59 7.19 -7.97
CA PHE A 97 21.43 7.21 -6.80
C PHE A 97 21.39 5.86 -6.07
N ASN A 98 22.55 5.28 -5.77
CA ASN A 98 22.67 4.17 -4.84
C ASN A 98 22.61 4.71 -3.40
N PRO A 99 21.59 4.37 -2.59
CA PRO A 99 21.45 4.91 -1.22
C PRO A 99 22.63 4.59 -0.30
N PHE A 100 23.46 3.61 -0.66
CA PHE A 100 24.66 3.21 0.08
C PHE A 100 25.96 3.83 -0.47
N PHE A 101 25.88 4.72 -1.46
CA PHE A 101 27.06 5.38 -2.05
C PHE A 101 27.49 6.64 -1.28
N PHE A 102 26.76 7.04 -0.23
CA PHE A 102 27.20 8.15 0.62
C PHE A 102 28.36 7.70 1.53
N PRO A 103 29.55 8.34 1.44
CA PRO A 103 30.62 8.11 2.38
C PRO A 103 30.18 8.68 3.74
N GLY A 104 30.31 7.85 4.78
CA GLY A 104 29.90 8.17 6.14
C GLY A 104 30.48 9.48 6.67
N GLY A 105 29.67 10.15 7.48
CA GLY A 105 29.99 11.32 8.27
C GLY A 105 28.73 11.81 9.00
N CYS A 106 28.92 12.50 10.13
CA CYS A 106 27.85 13.05 10.96
C CYS A 106 27.09 14.07 10.11
N GLY A 107 25.85 13.74 9.72
CA GLY A 107 25.06 14.55 8.78
C GLY A 107 25.12 14.09 7.32
N GLY A 108 25.54 12.85 7.03
CA GLY A 108 25.48 12.24 5.71
C GLY A 108 24.12 12.42 5.04
N GLY A 109 24.15 12.91 3.79
CA GLY A 109 23.01 13.40 3.04
C GLY A 109 21.82 12.43 3.04
N PHE A 110 20.71 12.93 3.58
CA PHE A 110 19.53 12.16 3.86
C PHE A 110 18.60 12.13 2.66
N PRO A 111 18.36 10.97 2.06
CA PRO A 111 17.61 11.01 0.84
C PRO A 111 16.16 10.60 1.10
N TYR A 112 15.33 11.63 1.19
CA TYR A 112 13.87 11.65 1.29
C TYR A 112 13.16 10.45 0.61
N ILE A 113 12.47 9.64 1.41
CA ILE A 113 11.34 8.81 0.94
C ILE A 113 10.06 9.48 1.40
N ASN A 114 9.11 9.68 0.47
CA ASN A 114 7.78 10.18 0.83
C ASN A 114 6.96 9.06 1.46
N ILE A 115 7.20 8.76 2.73
CA ILE A 115 6.32 7.90 3.53
C ILE A 115 5.40 8.84 4.30
N SER A 116 4.23 9.14 3.72
CA SER A 116 3.27 10.09 4.30
C SER A 116 2.25 9.43 5.24
N LYS A 117 2.27 8.10 5.35
CA LYS A 117 1.30 7.32 6.13
C LYS A 117 2.00 6.32 7.04
N PRO A 118 1.46 5.99 8.23
CA PRO A 118 0.41 6.74 8.91
C PRO A 118 0.86 8.14 9.32
N TYR A 119 2.17 8.38 9.40
CA TYR A 119 2.79 9.67 9.67
C TYR A 119 3.93 9.94 8.69
N PRO A 120 4.34 11.20 8.47
CA PRO A 120 5.54 11.52 7.73
C PRO A 120 6.78 10.84 8.33
N MET A 121 7.52 10.09 7.53
CA MET A 121 8.75 9.39 7.92
C MET A 121 9.82 9.54 6.82
N SER A 122 11.09 9.42 7.20
CA SER A 122 12.23 9.39 6.28
C SER A 122 13.13 8.19 6.56
N LEU A 123 14.06 7.88 5.67
CA LEU A 123 15.10 6.87 5.91
C LEU A 123 16.44 7.53 6.25
N LEU A 124 17.05 7.05 7.33
CA LEU A 124 18.44 7.32 7.65
C LEU A 124 19.25 6.05 7.39
N VAL A 125 20.18 6.12 6.42
CA VAL A 125 21.10 5.03 6.09
C VAL A 125 22.46 5.37 6.70
N ARG A 126 22.90 4.58 7.68
CA ARG A 126 24.23 4.71 8.31
C ARG A 126 25.21 3.63 7.88
N GLY A 127 24.69 2.56 7.27
CA GLY A 127 25.43 1.45 6.73
C GLY A 127 24.49 0.47 6.03
N ARG A 128 25.04 -0.61 5.48
CA ARG A 128 24.24 -1.64 4.79
C ARG A 128 23.24 -2.35 5.71
N GLU A 129 23.55 -2.45 7.00
CA GLU A 129 22.72 -3.13 8.00
C GLU A 129 21.97 -2.16 8.92
N GLU A 130 22.34 -0.88 8.86
CA GLU A 130 21.88 0.20 9.73
C GLU A 130 21.01 1.19 8.95
N ILE A 131 19.77 0.77 8.70
CA ILE A 131 18.76 1.59 8.03
C ILE A 131 17.64 1.86 9.03
N TYR A 132 17.38 3.13 9.31
CA TYR A 132 16.40 3.57 10.30
C TYR A 132 15.24 4.31 9.61
N LEU A 133 14.01 3.95 9.95
CA LEU A 133 12.82 4.69 9.56
C LEU A 133 12.54 5.77 10.61
N ILE A 134 13.01 7.00 10.36
CA ILE A 134 12.89 8.11 11.31
C ILE A 134 11.51 8.75 11.22
N LEU A 135 10.88 8.98 12.38
CA LEU A 135 9.52 9.48 12.52
C LEU A 135 9.49 10.99 12.77
N ASN A 136 8.75 11.72 11.94
CA ASN A 136 8.62 13.17 12.05
C ASN A 136 8.06 13.60 13.42
N GLY A 137 8.59 14.71 13.95
CA GLY A 137 8.09 15.35 15.16
C GLY A 137 8.34 14.52 16.41
N THR A 138 9.44 13.75 16.46
CA THR A 138 9.75 12.89 17.61
C THR A 138 11.20 12.98 18.05
N PHE A 139 11.46 12.56 19.29
CA PHE A 139 12.83 12.39 19.81
C PHE A 139 13.28 10.96 19.58
N MET A 140 14.36 10.78 18.84
CA MET A 140 14.87 9.48 18.46
C MET A 140 16.35 9.37 18.80
N HIS A 141 16.73 8.18 19.26
CA HIS A 141 18.13 7.85 19.44
C HIS A 141 18.72 7.41 18.10
N LEU A 142 19.55 8.26 17.48
CA LEU A 142 20.10 8.03 16.14
C LEU A 142 21.61 7.76 16.14
N GLY A 143 22.29 7.99 17.27
CA GLY A 143 23.74 7.78 17.45
C GLY A 143 24.61 8.78 16.66
N ASP A 144 25.89 8.90 17.02
CA ASP A 144 26.93 9.61 16.24
C ASP A 144 27.84 8.63 15.48
N ASP A 145 28.76 9.14 14.66
CA ASP A 145 29.71 8.36 13.83
C ASP A 145 30.59 7.38 14.64
N GLU A 146 30.73 7.59 15.95
CA GLU A 146 31.50 6.73 16.85
C GLU A 146 30.61 5.69 17.57
N GLY A 147 29.32 5.67 17.26
CA GLY A 147 28.33 4.80 17.90
C GLY A 147 27.87 5.31 19.27
N LYS A 148 28.22 6.54 19.67
CA LYS A 148 27.74 7.13 20.92
C LYS A 148 26.32 7.63 20.77
N ALA A 149 25.59 7.53 21.87
CA ALA A 149 24.18 7.83 21.98
C ALA A 149 23.85 9.32 21.80
N CYS A 150 23.53 9.78 20.58
CA CYS A 150 22.94 11.10 20.35
C CYS A 150 21.43 10.99 20.18
N VAL A 151 20.70 11.81 20.94
CA VAL A 151 19.24 11.98 20.80
C VAL A 151 18.98 13.17 19.91
N SER A 152 18.19 12.97 18.87
CA SER A 152 17.80 14.00 17.91
C SER A 152 16.30 14.21 17.92
N TYR A 153 15.87 15.47 17.89
CA TYR A 153 14.54 15.86 17.46
C TYR A 153 14.48 15.82 15.92
N VAL A 154 13.56 15.03 15.39
CA VAL A 154 13.42 14.78 13.95
C VAL A 154 12.32 15.67 13.39
N VAL A 155 12.61 16.42 12.33
CA VAL A 155 11.62 17.15 11.53
C VAL A 155 11.74 16.72 10.07
N VAL A 156 10.73 16.02 9.57
CA VAL A 156 10.61 15.62 8.16
C VAL A 156 9.66 16.60 7.46
N TYR A 157 10.14 17.25 6.41
CA TYR A 157 9.37 18.13 5.54
C TYR A 157 9.00 17.37 4.25
N PRO A 158 7.73 16.99 4.06
CA PRO A 158 7.28 16.34 2.84
C PRO A 158 7.70 17.16 1.60
N GLY A 159 8.47 16.53 0.71
CA GLY A 159 8.97 17.07 -0.55
C GLY A 159 10.21 17.97 -0.42
N ARG A 160 10.72 18.22 0.80
CA ARG A 160 11.80 19.19 1.06
C ARG A 160 12.96 18.65 1.89
N GLY A 161 12.89 17.39 2.36
CA GLY A 161 13.95 16.73 3.14
C GLY A 161 13.66 16.73 4.64
N GLU A 162 14.70 16.62 5.45
CA GLU A 162 14.62 16.53 6.91
C GLU A 162 15.60 17.48 7.60
N HIS A 163 15.31 17.76 8.87
CA HIS A 163 16.15 18.49 9.78
C HIS A 163 16.24 17.71 11.09
N LEU A 164 17.47 17.60 11.62
CA LEU A 164 17.75 16.95 12.89
C LEU A 164 18.38 17.99 13.84
N GLU A 165 17.81 18.13 15.03
CA GLU A 165 18.35 18.97 16.11
C GLU A 165 18.75 18.05 17.27
N THR A 166 20.02 18.06 17.69
CA THR A 166 20.45 17.32 18.89
C THR A 166 19.78 17.91 20.13
N VAL A 167 19.27 17.05 21.00
CA VAL A 167 18.55 17.46 22.22
C VAL A 167 19.07 16.70 23.45
N GLU A 168 18.87 17.30 24.62
CA GLU A 168 19.18 16.73 25.93
C GLU A 168 17.89 16.53 26.75
N ASN A 169 17.94 15.65 27.75
CA ASN A 169 16.86 15.45 28.73
C ASN A 169 15.47 15.19 28.10
N ALA A 170 15.44 14.37 27.03
CA ALA A 170 14.18 13.95 26.43
C ALA A 170 13.37 13.10 27.42
N THR A 171 12.12 13.48 27.69
CA THR A 171 11.24 12.75 28.61
C THR A 171 10.67 11.47 27.99
N TYR A 172 10.76 11.34 26.68
CA TYR A 172 10.40 10.14 25.94
C TYR A 172 11.30 9.99 24.72
N LEU A 173 11.75 8.76 24.47
CA LEU A 173 12.49 8.37 23.27
C LEU A 173 11.66 7.36 22.52
N VAL A 174 11.49 7.58 21.21
CA VAL A 174 10.79 6.61 20.37
C VAL A 174 11.59 5.31 20.34
N PRO A 175 11.02 4.19 20.81
CA PRO A 175 11.69 2.91 20.78
C PRO A 175 11.74 2.35 19.36
N TRP A 176 12.74 1.51 19.11
CA TRP A 176 12.96 0.83 17.85
C TRP A 176 12.55 -0.64 17.93
N ALA A 177 12.10 -1.19 16.80
CA ALA A 177 12.03 -2.62 16.53
C ALA A 177 12.85 -2.94 15.28
N ARG A 178 13.42 -4.13 15.20
CA ARG A 178 14.10 -4.62 13.99
C ARG A 178 13.07 -5.34 13.11
N LEU A 179 13.04 -4.99 11.83
CA LEU A 179 12.19 -5.60 10.82
C LEU A 179 13.05 -6.10 9.67
N GLU A 180 13.01 -7.40 9.43
CA GLU A 180 13.71 -8.07 8.33
C GLU A 180 12.72 -8.47 7.26
N VAL A 181 13.04 -8.18 6.00
CA VAL A 181 12.21 -8.47 4.85
C VAL A 181 13.02 -9.30 3.86
N SER A 182 12.54 -10.50 3.58
CA SER A 182 13.15 -11.46 2.66
C SER A 182 12.13 -11.97 1.65
N SER A 183 12.62 -12.55 0.56
CA SER A 183 11.73 -13.16 -0.43
C SER A 183 12.40 -14.29 -1.19
N LYS A 184 11.56 -15.09 -1.83
CA LYS A 184 11.96 -16.06 -2.86
C LYS A 184 11.24 -15.73 -4.18
N PRO A 185 11.96 -15.45 -5.28
CA PRO A 185 13.42 -15.23 -5.34
C PRO A 185 13.86 -13.98 -4.56
N GLU A 186 15.17 -13.85 -4.32
CA GLU A 186 15.75 -12.62 -3.75
C GLU A 186 15.80 -11.47 -4.77
N GLY A 187 16.05 -10.25 -4.30
CA GLY A 187 16.20 -9.06 -5.16
C GLY A 187 14.87 -8.45 -5.59
N LEU A 188 13.79 -8.73 -4.88
CA LEU A 188 12.46 -8.17 -5.14
C LEU A 188 12.30 -6.79 -4.52
N THR A 189 11.48 -5.96 -5.15
CA THR A 189 11.21 -4.59 -4.72
C THR A 189 10.49 -4.59 -3.37
N VAL A 190 10.97 -3.78 -2.42
CA VAL A 190 10.37 -3.61 -1.08
C VAL A 190 9.78 -2.21 -0.94
N TYR A 191 8.56 -2.16 -0.41
CA TYR A 191 7.84 -0.94 -0.01
C TYR A 191 7.57 -0.98 1.49
N ILE A 192 7.62 0.18 2.15
CA ILE A 192 7.31 0.29 3.57
C ILE A 192 6.34 1.44 3.75
N ASN A 193 5.25 1.19 4.47
CA ASN A 193 4.23 2.17 4.86
C ASN A 193 3.65 2.98 3.69
N GLY A 194 3.57 2.36 2.51
CA GLY A 194 3.07 3.01 1.29
C GLY A 194 4.02 4.10 0.74
N GLY A 195 5.30 4.07 1.11
CA GLY A 195 6.32 4.95 0.55
C GLY A 195 6.60 4.64 -0.92
N TYR A 196 6.23 5.56 -1.81
CA TYR A 196 6.49 5.49 -3.25
C TYR A 196 7.23 6.75 -3.71
N SER A 197 8.52 6.93 -3.35
CA SER A 197 9.35 7.92 -4.06
C SER A 197 10.84 7.85 -3.70
N ARG A 198 11.67 8.10 -4.74
CA ARG A 198 13.15 8.24 -4.80
C ARG A 198 14.03 7.02 -4.56
N TYR A 199 13.63 6.05 -3.73
CA TYR A 199 14.43 4.85 -3.46
C TYR A 199 13.64 3.57 -3.67
N ILE A 200 14.34 2.58 -4.20
CA ILE A 200 13.89 1.20 -4.19
C ILE A 200 14.79 0.42 -3.25
N LEU A 201 14.17 -0.19 -2.25
CA LEU A 201 14.79 -1.20 -1.41
C LEU A 201 14.57 -2.56 -2.06
N TYR A 202 15.50 -3.48 -1.86
CA TYR A 202 15.40 -4.83 -2.41
C TYR A 202 15.59 -5.86 -1.31
N THR A 203 14.91 -6.99 -1.42
CA THR A 203 15.15 -8.13 -0.54
C THR A 203 16.51 -8.79 -0.84
N PRO A 204 17.18 -9.39 0.17
CA PRO A 204 16.89 -9.26 1.60
C PRO A 204 17.31 -7.88 2.14
N ILE A 205 16.53 -7.35 3.10
CA ILE A 205 16.84 -6.08 3.76
C ILE A 205 16.37 -6.10 5.21
N GLY A 206 17.13 -5.45 6.10
CA GLY A 206 16.73 -5.22 7.48
C GLY A 206 16.69 -3.73 7.81
N LEU A 207 15.66 -3.31 8.55
CA LEU A 207 15.43 -1.93 8.94
C LEU A 207 15.04 -1.82 10.42
N TYR A 208 15.38 -0.70 11.04
CA TYR A 208 14.85 -0.31 12.34
C TYR A 208 13.61 0.56 12.13
N VAL A 209 12.49 0.13 12.70
CA VAL A 209 11.19 0.82 12.59
C VAL A 209 10.72 1.34 13.97
N PRO A 210 10.03 2.49 14.04
CA PRO A 210 9.48 3.00 15.29
C PRO A 210 8.44 2.05 15.87
N ALA A 211 8.46 1.79 17.18
CA ALA A 211 7.54 0.83 17.80
C ALA A 211 6.83 1.42 19.03
N ILE A 212 5.94 2.38 18.83
CA ILE A 212 5.28 3.15 19.90
C ILE A 212 4.00 2.41 20.35
N PRO A 213 3.96 1.80 21.55
CA PRO A 213 2.86 0.92 21.95
C PRO A 213 1.60 1.66 22.42
N HIS A 214 1.72 2.92 22.84
CA HIS A 214 0.61 3.78 23.28
C HIS A 214 0.90 5.25 22.98
N ASP A 215 -0.15 6.08 22.92
CA ASP A 215 0.01 7.52 22.76
C ASP A 215 0.80 8.10 23.94
N VAL A 216 1.76 8.98 23.65
CA VAL A 216 2.58 9.69 24.64
C VAL A 216 2.25 11.16 24.57
N TYR A 217 1.94 11.76 25.72
CA TYR A 217 1.53 13.16 25.84
C TYR A 217 2.64 14.00 26.46
N ASN A 218 2.79 15.23 25.99
CA ASN A 218 3.70 16.23 26.54
C ASN A 218 5.15 15.73 26.65
N ALA A 219 5.65 15.09 25.59
CA ALA A 219 7.06 14.76 25.51
C ALA A 219 7.86 16.06 25.37
N THR A 220 8.93 16.22 26.13
CA THR A 220 9.76 17.42 26.13
C THR A 220 11.23 17.06 26.04
N ALA A 221 12.02 17.91 25.40
CA ALA A 221 13.48 17.85 25.43
C ALA A 221 14.06 19.27 25.41
N ARG A 222 15.31 19.41 25.86
CA ARG A 222 16.06 20.67 25.76
C ARG A 222 16.84 20.68 24.45
N GLY A 223 16.40 21.52 23.51
CA GLY A 223 17.18 21.85 22.32
C GLY A 223 18.19 22.95 22.59
N PHE A 224 18.89 23.39 21.55
CA PHE A 224 20.02 24.31 21.69
C PHE A 224 19.60 25.72 22.20
N HIS A 225 18.42 26.18 21.80
CA HIS A 225 17.89 27.52 22.15
C HIS A 225 16.56 27.51 22.91
N ARG A 226 15.93 26.35 23.08
CA ARG A 226 14.56 26.26 23.61
C ARG A 226 14.27 24.91 24.22
N VAL A 227 13.23 24.85 25.04
CA VAL A 227 12.54 23.59 25.33
C VAL A 227 11.65 23.27 24.14
N ILE A 228 11.79 22.07 23.60
CA ILE A 228 10.92 21.53 22.56
C ILE A 228 9.85 20.71 23.28
N GLN A 229 8.58 20.97 22.98
CA GLN A 229 7.44 20.24 23.51
C GLN A 229 6.65 19.63 22.35
N ILE A 230 6.40 18.34 22.42
CA ILE A 230 5.56 17.58 21.50
C ILE A 230 4.25 17.27 22.24
N PRO A 231 3.11 17.85 21.84
CA PRO A 231 1.85 17.66 22.56
C PRO A 231 1.41 16.20 22.60
N VAL A 232 1.53 15.50 21.46
CA VAL A 232 1.15 14.09 21.31
C VAL A 232 2.10 13.40 20.35
N ILE A 233 2.62 12.24 20.75
CA ILE A 233 3.25 11.25 19.89
C ILE A 233 2.30 10.06 19.85
N HIS A 234 1.69 9.80 18.70
CA HIS A 234 0.70 8.75 18.57
C HIS A 234 1.31 7.35 18.56
N ARG A 235 0.50 6.40 19.02
CA ARG A 235 0.75 4.96 18.91
C ARG A 235 1.06 4.59 17.46
N LEU A 236 2.14 3.83 17.29
CA LEU A 236 2.61 3.30 16.03
C LEU A 236 3.21 1.92 16.28
N GLU A 237 2.37 0.90 16.19
CA GLU A 237 2.77 -0.50 16.35
C GLU A 237 2.59 -1.33 15.08
N ASN A 238 2.00 -0.74 14.03
CA ASN A 238 1.69 -1.45 12.79
C ASN A 238 2.47 -0.84 11.64
N HIS A 239 3.25 -1.66 10.95
CA HIS A 239 3.94 -1.29 9.72
C HIS A 239 3.39 -2.08 8.56
N ARG A 240 3.13 -1.40 7.45
CA ARG A 240 2.82 -2.04 6.18
C ARG A 240 4.11 -2.34 5.45
N VAL A 241 4.30 -3.57 5.01
CA VAL A 241 5.46 -4.02 4.24
C VAL A 241 4.97 -4.60 2.92
N GLY A 242 5.42 -4.05 1.81
CA GLY A 242 5.13 -4.54 0.47
C GLY A 242 6.33 -5.25 -0.13
N VAL A 243 6.14 -6.42 -0.73
CA VAL A 243 7.13 -7.07 -1.60
C VAL A 243 6.52 -7.23 -2.98
N ALA A 244 7.23 -6.81 -4.03
CA ALA A 244 6.66 -6.75 -5.38
C ALA A 244 7.60 -7.29 -6.46
N ASP A 245 6.98 -7.81 -7.51
CA ASP A 245 7.63 -8.41 -8.66
C ASP A 245 6.73 -8.27 -9.90
N GLY A 246 7.13 -7.44 -10.87
CA GLY A 246 6.35 -7.19 -12.08
C GLY A 246 4.97 -6.62 -11.78
N ASN A 247 3.91 -7.34 -12.13
CA ASN A 247 2.51 -6.97 -11.88
C ASN A 247 1.96 -7.47 -10.53
N TYR A 248 2.81 -8.09 -9.69
CA TYR A 248 2.43 -8.63 -8.39
C TYR A 248 2.94 -7.77 -7.25
N LEU A 249 2.11 -7.60 -6.22
CA LEU A 249 2.46 -6.95 -4.96
C LEU A 249 1.82 -7.73 -3.80
N VAL A 250 2.61 -8.04 -2.78
CA VAL A 250 2.14 -8.62 -1.53
C VAL A 250 2.35 -7.60 -0.42
N GLU A 251 1.26 -7.09 0.15
CA GLU A 251 1.29 -6.22 1.32
C GLU A 251 1.01 -7.03 2.59
N SER A 252 1.85 -6.88 3.59
CA SER A 252 1.70 -7.44 4.93
C SER A 252 1.58 -6.33 5.94
N ILE A 253 0.69 -6.47 6.92
CA ILE A 253 0.73 -5.64 8.12
C ILE A 253 1.49 -6.42 9.19
N VAL A 254 2.53 -5.78 9.73
CA VAL A 254 3.39 -6.33 10.77
C VAL A 254 3.15 -5.54 12.04
N LYS A 255 2.73 -6.22 13.09
CA LYS A 255 2.60 -5.66 14.43
C LYS A 255 3.92 -5.83 15.19
N VAL A 256 4.52 -4.70 15.54
CA VAL A 256 5.83 -4.62 16.21
C VAL A 256 5.70 -4.14 17.66
N SER A 257 6.66 -4.51 18.49
CA SER A 257 6.83 -4.00 19.85
C SER A 257 8.28 -3.54 20.09
N PRO A 258 8.51 -2.63 21.06
CA PRO A 258 9.85 -2.15 21.42
C PRO A 258 10.87 -3.28 21.55
N SER A 259 12.06 -3.08 20.96
CA SER A 259 13.20 -3.99 21.00
C SER A 259 12.95 -5.40 20.43
N GLY A 260 11.79 -5.62 19.80
CA GLY A 260 11.47 -6.89 19.15
C GLY A 260 12.18 -7.03 17.79
N ASN A 261 12.43 -8.28 17.41
CA ASN A 261 12.91 -8.66 16.09
C ASN A 261 11.76 -9.32 15.33
N TYR A 262 11.44 -8.78 14.16
CA TYR A 262 10.32 -9.20 13.32
C TYR A 262 10.81 -9.54 11.93
N SER A 263 10.11 -10.44 11.29
CA SER A 263 10.45 -10.92 9.95
C SER A 263 9.22 -10.94 9.06
N VAL A 264 9.43 -10.70 7.77
CA VAL A 264 8.45 -10.94 6.70
C VAL A 264 9.20 -11.65 5.59
N ASN A 265 8.77 -12.86 5.29
CA ASN A 265 9.28 -13.67 4.19
C ASN A 265 8.15 -13.92 3.19
N VAL A 266 8.38 -13.56 1.93
CA VAL A 266 7.43 -13.72 0.83
C VAL A 266 7.97 -14.68 -0.24
N ASP A 267 7.30 -15.80 -0.42
CA ASP A 267 7.50 -16.73 -1.54
C ASP A 267 6.68 -16.26 -2.75
N MET A 268 7.28 -15.40 -3.57
CA MET A 268 6.62 -14.79 -4.71
C MET A 268 6.32 -15.80 -5.82
N ASP A 269 7.11 -16.88 -5.93
CA ASP A 269 6.84 -17.96 -6.88
C ASP A 269 5.50 -18.64 -6.55
N LYS A 270 5.23 -18.91 -5.27
CA LYS A 270 3.92 -19.43 -4.82
C LYS A 270 2.80 -18.44 -5.09
N VAL A 271 3.02 -17.14 -4.88
CA VAL A 271 2.01 -16.11 -5.15
C VAL A 271 1.65 -16.10 -6.63
N LYS A 272 2.66 -16.08 -7.52
CA LYS A 272 2.46 -16.11 -8.98
C LYS A 272 1.80 -17.39 -9.47
N LEU A 273 2.08 -18.53 -8.82
CA LEU A 273 1.43 -19.79 -9.16
C LEU A 273 -0.06 -19.78 -8.75
N ALA A 274 -0.34 -19.24 -7.56
CA ALA A 274 -1.67 -19.21 -6.95
C ALA A 274 -2.57 -18.09 -7.45
N LEU A 275 -2.00 -16.99 -7.96
CA LEU A 275 -2.71 -15.86 -8.52
C LEU A 275 -2.17 -15.62 -9.92
N ARG A 276 -2.89 -16.06 -10.96
CA ARG A 276 -2.44 -15.88 -12.35
C ARG A 276 -3.59 -15.73 -13.31
N VAL A 277 -3.28 -15.12 -14.45
CA VAL A 277 -4.21 -14.92 -15.57
C VAL A 277 -3.74 -15.71 -16.77
N GLU A 278 -4.62 -16.53 -17.30
CA GLU A 278 -4.45 -17.24 -18.57
C GLU A 278 -5.47 -16.70 -19.58
N ARG A 279 -5.11 -16.65 -20.86
CA ARG A 279 -6.00 -16.21 -21.93
C ARG A 279 -6.02 -17.24 -23.04
N THR A 280 -7.21 -17.61 -23.47
CA THR A 280 -7.43 -18.60 -24.51
C THR A 280 -8.50 -18.10 -25.47
N SER A 281 -8.44 -18.50 -26.73
CA SER A 281 -9.48 -18.12 -27.69
C SER A 281 -10.81 -18.80 -27.33
N VAL A 282 -11.93 -18.13 -27.61
CA VAL A 282 -13.27 -18.70 -27.37
C VAL A 282 -13.52 -19.97 -28.20
N GLU A 283 -12.83 -20.11 -29.34
CA GLU A 283 -12.93 -21.28 -30.23
C GLU A 283 -12.30 -22.55 -29.62
N GLU A 284 -11.32 -22.38 -28.72
CA GLU A 284 -10.61 -23.48 -28.06
C GLU A 284 -11.24 -23.93 -26.73
N PHE A 285 -12.29 -23.25 -26.25
CA PHE A 285 -12.98 -23.58 -24.99
C PHE A 285 -14.39 -24.13 -25.25
N PRO A 286 -14.58 -25.47 -25.36
CA PRO A 286 -15.86 -26.02 -25.80
C PRO A 286 -16.85 -26.14 -24.64
N ILE A 287 -18.04 -25.56 -24.84
CA ILE A 287 -19.37 -26.07 -24.44
C ILE A 287 -19.72 -26.04 -22.92
N ALA A 288 -18.80 -26.26 -21.99
CA ALA A 288 -19.10 -26.32 -20.54
C ALA A 288 -19.54 -24.95 -19.94
N MET A 289 -19.19 -23.83 -20.58
CA MET A 289 -19.59 -22.49 -20.10
C MET A 289 -21.05 -22.14 -20.37
N LYS A 290 -21.74 -22.76 -21.34
CA LYS A 290 -23.16 -22.42 -21.63
C LYS A 290 -24.10 -22.64 -20.43
N HIS A 291 -23.71 -23.46 -19.46
CA HIS A 291 -24.50 -23.77 -18.26
C HIS A 291 -24.05 -23.04 -16.98
N LEU A 292 -22.89 -22.35 -17.00
CA LEU A 292 -22.33 -21.65 -15.83
C LEU A 292 -22.21 -20.13 -16.01
N VAL A 293 -22.43 -19.63 -17.24
CA VAL A 293 -22.36 -18.19 -17.54
C VAL A 293 -23.57 -17.49 -16.92
N LYS A 294 -23.30 -16.69 -15.89
CA LYS A 294 -24.26 -15.68 -15.42
C LYS A 294 -24.04 -14.43 -16.27
N LYS A 295 -25.11 -13.93 -16.91
CA LYS A 295 -25.07 -12.59 -17.49
C LYS A 295 -24.96 -11.58 -16.36
N ALA A 296 -24.02 -10.64 -16.49
CA ALA A 296 -23.99 -9.48 -15.61
C ALA A 296 -25.35 -8.77 -15.69
N PRO A 297 -25.92 -8.31 -14.56
CA PRO A 297 -27.10 -7.46 -14.62
C PRO A 297 -26.77 -6.24 -15.47
N ALA A 298 -27.66 -5.89 -16.39
CA ALA A 298 -27.51 -4.68 -17.19
C ALA A 298 -27.31 -3.48 -16.26
N GLU A 299 -26.35 -2.62 -16.58
CA GLU A 299 -26.17 -1.34 -15.92
C GLU A 299 -27.54 -0.67 -15.80
N LYS A 300 -27.92 -0.27 -14.57
CA LYS A 300 -29.06 0.62 -14.38
C LYS A 300 -28.71 1.93 -15.09
N SER A 301 -29.11 2.05 -16.34
CA SER A 301 -29.25 3.34 -16.99
C SER A 301 -30.19 4.16 -16.13
N ILE A 302 -29.64 5.20 -15.49
CA ILE A 302 -30.45 6.25 -14.90
C ILE A 302 -31.13 6.92 -16.10
N GLU A 303 -32.39 6.55 -16.37
CA GLU A 303 -33.27 7.32 -17.22
C GLU A 303 -33.44 8.69 -16.55
N LEU A 304 -32.66 9.65 -17.03
CA LEU A 304 -33.01 11.06 -16.90
C LEU A 304 -34.26 11.25 -17.75
N ASN A 305 -35.44 11.08 -17.13
CA ASN A 305 -36.69 11.56 -17.66
C ASN A 305 -36.58 13.08 -17.81
N GLY A 306 -36.26 13.49 -19.03
CA GLY A 306 -36.49 14.85 -19.49
C GLY A 306 -37.98 15.05 -19.67
N ASP A 307 -38.56 15.87 -18.80
CA ASP A 307 -39.73 16.67 -19.12
C ASP A 307 -39.78 17.85 -18.14
N CYS A 308 -39.25 18.98 -18.58
CA CYS A 308 -39.85 20.28 -18.25
C CYS A 308 -39.32 21.34 -19.22
N THR A 309 -40.11 21.58 -20.27
CA THR A 309 -40.14 22.85 -20.99
C THR A 309 -40.31 24.02 -20.02
N VAL A 310 -39.40 25.00 -20.06
CA VAL A 310 -39.71 26.38 -19.67
C VAL A 310 -39.17 27.31 -20.74
N SER A 311 -40.07 28.17 -21.16
CA SER A 311 -40.01 29.17 -22.22
C SER A 311 -38.90 30.19 -22.03
N LEU A 312 -38.29 30.62 -23.16
CA LEU A 312 -37.51 31.84 -23.26
C LEU A 312 -38.38 33.05 -22.93
N GLU A 313 -37.99 33.86 -21.95
CA GLU A 313 -38.14 35.31 -22.04
C GLU A 313 -36.95 36.03 -21.39
N SER A 314 -36.54 37.07 -22.09
CA SER A 314 -35.34 37.90 -21.95
C SER A 314 -35.09 38.48 -20.56
N MET A 315 -33.82 38.56 -20.15
CA MET A 315 -33.16 39.86 -19.93
C MET A 315 -31.63 39.73 -19.76
N THR A 316 -30.99 40.74 -20.31
CA THR A 316 -29.57 41.06 -20.44
C THR A 316 -28.85 41.27 -19.10
N GLU A 317 -27.63 40.76 -18.96
CA GLU A 317 -26.38 41.53 -18.74
C GLU A 317 -25.25 40.60 -18.24
N ASP A 318 -24.05 40.91 -18.71
CA ASP A 318 -22.78 40.20 -18.53
C ASP A 318 -22.27 40.15 -17.07
N VAL A 319 -21.41 39.16 -16.80
CA VAL A 319 -20.14 39.17 -16.01
C VAL A 319 -19.96 37.90 -15.14
N PRO A 320 -18.73 37.35 -15.01
CA PRO A 320 -18.47 35.91 -15.06
C PRO A 320 -18.12 35.23 -13.72
N ILE A 321 -18.30 33.90 -13.72
CA ILE A 321 -17.51 32.83 -13.06
C ILE A 321 -17.22 33.00 -11.54
N ALA A 322 -17.99 32.30 -10.70
CA ALA A 322 -17.50 31.32 -9.70
C ALA A 322 -18.63 30.92 -8.71
N ALA A 323 -19.30 29.81 -8.98
CA ALA A 323 -19.94 28.96 -7.96
C ALA A 323 -18.89 27.92 -7.50
N LEU A 324 -18.85 27.37 -6.29
CA LEU A 324 -19.91 27.08 -5.33
C LEU A 324 -19.29 26.82 -3.94
N VAL A 325 -19.94 27.30 -2.89
CA VAL A 325 -19.67 27.02 -1.48
C VAL A 325 -20.42 25.74 -1.05
N ARG A 326 -19.77 24.98 -0.15
CA ARG A 326 -20.26 23.98 0.84
C ARG A 326 -21.77 23.67 0.93
N LEU A 327 -22.09 22.39 1.17
CA LEU A 327 -23.04 21.84 2.18
C LEU A 327 -22.94 20.28 2.10
N SER A 328 -22.41 19.50 3.04
CA SER A 328 -22.88 19.07 4.39
C SER A 328 -24.31 18.51 4.45
N HIS A 329 -24.48 17.18 4.55
CA HIS A 329 -25.62 16.42 5.14
C HIS A 329 -24.97 15.16 5.75
N LYS A 330 -24.92 14.89 7.07
CA LYS A 330 -25.96 14.60 8.09
C LYS A 330 -26.91 13.47 7.67
N ILE A 331 -26.67 12.27 8.21
CA ILE A 331 -27.64 11.17 8.25
C ILE A 331 -27.84 10.83 9.74
N GLU A 332 -29.05 11.08 10.23
CA GLU A 332 -29.59 10.62 11.50
C GLU A 332 -30.19 9.22 11.31
N PHE A 333 -29.99 8.33 12.28
CA PHE A 333 -30.76 7.09 12.43
C PHE A 333 -31.64 7.21 13.68
N VAL A 334 -32.93 7.03 13.47
CA VAL A 334 -34.05 6.83 14.43
C VAL A 334 -34.92 5.82 13.69
N LEU A 335 -35.30 4.62 14.16
CA LEU A 335 -35.46 3.99 15.47
C LEU A 335 -34.78 2.61 15.51
#